data_AF-A0AAF0ETA0-F1
#
_entry.id   AF-A0AAF0ETA0-F1
#
_cell.length_a   1.000
_cell.length_b   1.000
_cell.length_c   1.000
_cell.angle_alpha   90.00
_cell.angle_beta   90.00
_cell.angle_gamma   90.00
#
_symmetry.space_group_name_H-M   'P 1'
#
loop_
_entity.id
_entity.type
_entity.pdbx_description
1 polymer ?
#
loop_
_entity_poly.entity_id
_entity_poly.type
_entity_poly.pdbx_seq_one_letter_code
_entity_poly.pdbx_strand_id
1 'polypeptide(L)'
;MQERYKRGLLTQAEQVLLAEMMAEEAQEPHKSCLGHCNPYAEPGFVANAQYPAWKTFDPMCEAPAILRELLGAVPSAATGPAAAFRAAFISSAERAELERVMANRTVLLVGDAVDRSMVQSLCVMLGQQSVSVNAQHPWGYALNQVPASEFDNGVRQEPGDAILADYCYEPTFDLFVTSFYHYGIDTDSVWRKQASFYPPAQFESRVRSLLVPYIAALKTQSSPALPLARKGIDVAVFSSSFWDLALWAEDDARSGVSVKAGLDDQRIDTWRSRIVDMITALHSQVGDARIAWRSAHIPAANVPGTTRWFMDSMRSKFDSGNVAEGNPILSPVRVAQLNAARRSMLPLAAKDVVRGKTSGIQWSATAQPVIGDIPFGEVTLGQDAGQTDVARPGVVPHAYLYWDMVFAQLRE
;
A
#
# COMPACT_ATOMS: atom_id res chain seq x y z
N MET A 1 -32.57 -31.78 8.96
CA MET A 1 -32.69 -30.36 9.38
C MET A 1 -31.35 -29.84 9.92
N GLN A 2 -30.26 -30.28 9.29
CA GLN A 2 -28.86 -29.86 9.42
C GLN A 2 -28.33 -30.11 8.01
N GLU A 3 -28.10 -29.04 7.26
CA GLU A 3 -27.47 -28.96 5.92
C GLU A 3 -28.11 -27.80 5.12
N ARG A 4 -27.97 -26.56 5.57
CA ARG A 4 -28.26 -25.36 4.75
C ARG A 4 -27.45 -24.11 5.16
N TYR A 5 -26.22 -24.30 5.64
CA TYR A 5 -25.25 -23.20 5.74
C TYR A 5 -24.19 -23.38 4.64
N LYS A 6 -24.59 -23.10 3.40
CA LYS A 6 -23.70 -23.01 2.24
C LYS A 6 -23.98 -21.69 1.52
N ARG A 7 -22.89 -20.95 1.27
CA ARG A 7 -22.71 -19.78 0.41
C ARG A 7 -23.01 -18.42 1.05
N GLY A 8 -21.98 -17.84 1.66
CA GLY A 8 -21.83 -16.39 1.80
C GLY A 8 -21.44 -15.76 0.46
N LEU A 9 -22.40 -15.70 -0.46
CA LEU A 9 -22.34 -14.79 -1.59
C LEU A 9 -22.98 -13.49 -1.10
N LEU A 10 -22.31 -12.35 -1.32
CA LEU A 10 -22.95 -11.04 -1.23
C LEU A 10 -24.25 -11.09 -2.04
N THR A 11 -25.33 -10.58 -1.46
CA THR A 11 -26.58 -10.51 -2.17
C THR A 11 -26.41 -9.55 -3.35
N GLN A 12 -27.09 -9.82 -4.47
CA GLN A 12 -27.05 -8.97 -5.65
C GLN A 12 -27.41 -7.51 -5.33
N ALA A 13 -28.24 -7.30 -4.30
CA ALA A 13 -28.58 -5.99 -3.77
C ALA A 13 -27.39 -5.27 -3.10
N GLU A 14 -26.53 -5.98 -2.36
CA GLU A 14 -25.33 -5.39 -1.75
C GLU A 14 -24.28 -5.02 -2.80
N GLN A 15 -24.18 -5.79 -3.88
CA GLN A 15 -23.30 -5.45 -5.01
C GLN A 15 -23.82 -4.22 -5.79
N VAL A 16 -25.14 -4.12 -5.96
CA VAL A 16 -25.78 -2.96 -6.60
C VAL A 16 -25.64 -1.71 -5.74
N LEU A 17 -25.84 -1.80 -4.43
CA LEU A 17 -25.68 -0.65 -3.52
C LEU A 17 -24.22 -0.15 -3.50
N LEU A 18 -23.25 -1.06 -3.51
CA LEU A 18 -21.84 -0.70 -3.60
C LEU A 18 -21.51 -0.05 -4.95
N ALA A 19 -22.10 -0.54 -6.05
CA ALA A 19 -21.92 0.03 -7.38
C ALA A 19 -22.61 1.40 -7.53
N GLU A 20 -23.81 1.59 -6.96
CA GLU A 20 -24.55 2.85 -6.96
C GLU A 20 -23.84 3.92 -6.12
N MET A 21 -23.33 3.57 -4.94
CA MET A 21 -22.50 4.47 -4.13
C MET A 21 -21.19 4.88 -4.81
N MET A 22 -20.63 4.03 -5.67
CA MET A 22 -19.44 4.39 -6.47
C MET A 22 -19.78 5.16 -7.75
N ALA A 23 -21.02 5.09 -8.24
CA ALA A 23 -21.46 5.75 -9.48
C ALA A 23 -21.94 7.19 -9.26
N GLU A 24 -22.39 7.55 -8.05
CA GLU A 24 -22.97 8.87 -7.77
C GLU A 24 -21.94 10.02 -7.65
N GLU A 25 -20.64 9.72 -7.69
CA GLU A 25 -19.53 10.70 -7.70
C GLU A 25 -18.74 10.72 -9.03
N ALA A 26 -19.38 10.42 -10.16
CA ALA A 26 -18.76 10.61 -11.48
C ALA A 26 -18.69 12.10 -11.84
N GLN A 27 -17.68 12.80 -11.33
CA GLN A 27 -17.25 14.11 -11.82
C GLN A 27 -16.63 13.96 -13.22
N GLU A 28 -16.77 14.99 -14.06
CA GLU A 28 -16.35 15.01 -15.48
C GLU A 28 -14.94 14.42 -15.73
N PRO A 29 -14.71 13.79 -16.91
CA PRO A 29 -13.47 13.06 -17.20
C PRO A 29 -12.24 13.96 -17.03
N HIS A 30 -11.36 13.52 -16.13
CA HIS A 30 -10.10 14.14 -15.81
C HIS A 30 -9.15 14.09 -17.03
N LYS A 31 -9.27 15.07 -17.94
CA LYS A 31 -8.18 15.38 -18.85
C LYS A 31 -7.01 15.93 -18.03
N SER A 32 -5.96 15.13 -17.87
CA SER A 32 -4.71 15.62 -17.32
C SER A 32 -4.21 16.80 -18.16
N CYS A 33 -3.57 17.79 -17.52
CA CYS A 33 -3.06 19.01 -18.16
C CYS A 33 -2.00 18.77 -19.25
N LEU A 34 -1.69 17.51 -19.60
CA LEU A 34 -0.73 17.11 -20.62
C LEU A 34 -1.34 16.33 -21.80
N GLY A 35 -2.68 16.23 -21.89
CA GLY A 35 -3.33 15.55 -23.01
C GLY A 35 -3.09 14.02 -23.05
N HIS A 36 -2.70 13.43 -21.93
CA HIS A 36 -2.63 11.98 -21.72
C HIS A 36 -3.61 11.62 -20.61
N CYS A 37 -4.50 10.67 -20.91
CA CYS A 37 -5.50 10.16 -19.97
C CYS A 37 -4.84 9.25 -18.92
N ASN A 38 -5.31 9.28 -17.67
CA ASN A 38 -4.91 8.32 -16.63
C ASN A 38 -5.86 7.10 -16.70
N PRO A 39 -5.43 5.97 -17.26
CA PRO A 39 -6.31 4.82 -17.51
C PRO A 39 -6.85 4.20 -16.24
N TYR A 40 -6.14 4.30 -15.11
CA TYR A 40 -6.60 3.72 -13.86
C TYR A 40 -7.63 4.61 -13.13
N ALA A 41 -7.73 5.89 -13.51
CA ALA A 41 -8.79 6.80 -13.03
C ALA A 41 -10.09 6.67 -13.85
N GLU A 42 -10.01 6.13 -15.06
CA GLU A 42 -11.18 5.93 -15.93
C GLU A 42 -11.95 4.66 -15.57
N PRO A 43 -13.29 4.66 -15.67
CA PRO A 43 -14.10 3.47 -15.51
C PRO A 43 -13.69 2.34 -16.47
N GLY A 44 -13.68 1.11 -15.95
CA GLY A 44 -13.20 -0.05 -16.69
C GLY A 44 -13.45 -1.39 -15.98
N PHE A 45 -12.75 -2.41 -16.43
CA PHE A 45 -12.83 -3.76 -15.89
C PHE A 45 -11.49 -4.50 -15.99
N VAL A 46 -11.29 -5.52 -15.16
CA VAL A 46 -10.13 -6.42 -15.25
C VAL A 46 -10.37 -7.47 -16.33
N ALA A 47 -9.57 -7.45 -17.39
CA ALA A 47 -9.53 -8.49 -18.40
C ALA A 47 -8.50 -9.58 -18.00
N ASN A 48 -8.88 -10.86 -18.17
CA ASN A 48 -8.04 -12.02 -17.84
C ASN A 48 -7.67 -12.88 -19.07
N ALA A 49 -7.65 -12.28 -20.28
CA ALA A 49 -7.50 -13.06 -21.52
C ALA A 49 -6.10 -13.71 -21.66
N GLN A 50 -5.04 -12.90 -21.62
CA GLN A 50 -3.64 -13.36 -21.76
C GLN A 50 -2.80 -13.06 -20.52
N TYR A 51 -3.17 -12.01 -19.79
CA TYR A 51 -2.61 -11.56 -18.52
C TYR A 51 -3.67 -10.66 -17.86
N PRO A 52 -3.61 -10.47 -16.53
CA PRO A 52 -4.46 -9.48 -15.86
C PRO A 52 -4.13 -8.09 -16.37
N ALA A 53 -5.12 -7.39 -16.92
CA ALA A 53 -4.97 -6.02 -17.39
C ALA A 53 -6.22 -5.20 -17.07
N TRP A 54 -6.03 -3.93 -16.67
CA TRP A 54 -7.13 -2.98 -16.60
C TRP A 54 -7.51 -2.54 -18.01
N LYS A 55 -8.79 -2.69 -18.37
CA LYS A 55 -9.34 -2.18 -19.63
C LYS A 55 -10.38 -1.13 -19.32
N THR A 56 -10.10 0.09 -19.74
CA THR A 56 -11.04 1.20 -19.68
C THR A 56 -12.18 0.98 -20.68
N PHE A 57 -13.33 1.60 -20.43
CA PHE A 57 -14.41 1.65 -21.41
C PHE A 57 -14.14 2.65 -22.54
N ASP A 58 -13.22 3.60 -22.32
CA ASP A 58 -12.72 4.51 -23.36
C ASP A 58 -11.50 3.90 -24.08
N PRO A 59 -11.63 3.46 -25.35
CA PRO A 59 -10.53 2.86 -26.10
C PRO A 59 -9.38 3.84 -26.38
N MET A 60 -9.57 5.15 -26.18
CA MET A 60 -8.49 6.14 -26.32
C MET A 60 -7.61 6.25 -25.06
N CYS A 61 -7.99 5.57 -23.97
CA CYS A 61 -7.31 5.62 -22.68
C CYS A 61 -6.89 4.21 -22.21
N GLU A 62 -6.01 3.55 -22.96
CA GLU A 62 -5.58 2.19 -22.62
C GLU A 62 -4.56 2.17 -21.47
N ALA A 63 -4.72 1.21 -20.55
CA ALA A 63 -3.72 0.95 -19.52
C ALA A 63 -2.45 0.37 -20.16
N PRO A 64 -1.25 0.81 -19.73
CA PRO A 64 0.00 0.24 -20.22
C PRO A 64 0.15 -1.22 -19.72
N ALA A 65 1.04 -1.99 -20.34
CA ALA A 65 1.32 -3.38 -19.95
C ALA A 65 2.75 -3.54 -19.41
N ILE A 66 3.17 -2.60 -18.55
CA ILE A 66 4.57 -2.41 -18.16
C ILE A 66 5.10 -3.64 -17.42
N LEU A 67 4.31 -4.22 -16.51
CA LEU A 67 4.74 -5.41 -15.78
C LEU A 67 4.89 -6.62 -16.72
N ARG A 68 3.99 -6.80 -17.69
CA ARG A 68 4.09 -7.88 -18.68
C ARG A 68 5.39 -7.79 -19.46
N GLU A 69 5.73 -6.59 -19.92
CA GLU A 69 6.95 -6.31 -20.66
C GLU A 69 8.18 -6.52 -19.76
N LEU A 70 8.17 -6.01 -18.53
CA LEU A 70 9.26 -6.24 -17.57
C LEU A 70 9.51 -7.74 -17.35
N LEU A 71 8.46 -8.53 -17.13
CA LEU A 71 8.57 -9.98 -16.93
C LEU A 71 9.10 -10.72 -18.17
N GLY A 72 8.83 -10.22 -19.39
CA GLY A 72 9.42 -10.80 -20.60
C GLY A 72 10.89 -10.42 -20.78
N ALA A 73 11.29 -9.27 -20.24
CA ALA A 73 12.62 -8.69 -20.35
C ALA A 73 13.61 -9.22 -19.32
N VAL A 74 13.11 -9.75 -18.20
CA VAL A 74 13.89 -10.28 -17.07
C VAL A 74 14.01 -11.80 -17.19
N PRO A 75 15.22 -12.36 -17.40
CA PRO A 75 15.39 -13.80 -17.61
C PRO A 75 14.89 -14.68 -16.45
N SER A 76 15.07 -14.24 -15.20
CA SER A 76 14.68 -14.99 -14.00
C SER A 76 13.15 -15.11 -13.83
N ALA A 77 12.39 -14.19 -14.43
CA ALA A 77 10.93 -14.19 -14.42
C ALA A 77 10.32 -15.30 -15.32
N ALA A 78 11.15 -16.09 -16.01
CA ALA A 78 10.73 -17.26 -16.77
C ALA A 78 10.17 -18.40 -15.89
N THR A 79 10.31 -18.30 -14.57
CA THR A 79 9.87 -19.31 -13.60
C THR A 79 9.02 -18.64 -12.51
N GLY A 80 8.09 -19.39 -11.91
CA GLY A 80 7.24 -18.89 -10.83
C GLY A 80 5.79 -18.59 -11.26
N PRO A 81 4.98 -18.04 -10.34
CA PRO A 81 3.52 -17.94 -10.50
C PRO A 81 3.06 -16.95 -11.58
N ALA A 82 3.92 -16.02 -12.01
CA ALA A 82 3.61 -15.06 -13.07
C ALA A 82 4.27 -15.36 -14.42
N ALA A 83 5.02 -16.47 -14.54
CA ALA A 83 5.78 -16.80 -15.75
C ALA A 83 4.90 -16.93 -17.00
N ALA A 84 3.64 -17.38 -16.85
CA ALA A 84 2.69 -17.50 -17.95
C ALA A 84 2.20 -16.14 -18.50
N PHE A 85 2.36 -15.07 -17.73
CA PHE A 85 1.86 -13.72 -18.06
C PHE A 85 2.93 -12.79 -18.62
N ARG A 86 4.15 -13.31 -18.85
CA ARG A 86 5.26 -12.55 -19.42
C ARG A 86 5.06 -12.32 -20.92
N ALA A 87 5.61 -11.23 -21.44
CA ALA A 87 5.70 -11.06 -22.88
C ALA A 87 6.58 -12.16 -23.50
N ALA A 88 6.05 -12.88 -24.50
CA ALA A 88 6.81 -13.92 -25.21
C ALA A 88 7.94 -13.34 -26.07
N PHE A 89 7.74 -12.11 -26.55
CA PHE A 89 8.70 -11.34 -27.31
C PHE A 89 8.57 -9.87 -26.90
N ILE A 90 9.70 -9.16 -26.87
CA ILE A 90 9.77 -7.73 -26.61
C ILE A 90 10.56 -7.10 -27.75
N SER A 91 9.93 -6.17 -28.44
CA SER A 91 10.54 -5.39 -29.51
C SER A 91 11.63 -4.47 -28.95
N SER A 92 12.54 -4.02 -29.82
CA SER A 92 13.58 -3.07 -29.43
C SER A 92 13.01 -1.75 -28.90
N ALA A 93 11.84 -1.32 -29.38
CA ALA A 93 11.16 -0.12 -28.91
C ALA A 93 10.61 -0.28 -27.49
N GLU A 94 9.92 -1.39 -27.20
CA GLU A 94 9.43 -1.71 -25.86
C GLU A 94 10.60 -1.88 -24.88
N ARG A 95 11.70 -2.51 -25.29
CA ARG A 95 12.91 -2.63 -24.46
C ARG A 95 13.50 -1.25 -24.12
N ALA A 96 13.61 -0.36 -25.10
CA ALA A 96 14.11 0.99 -24.88
C ALA A 96 13.18 1.80 -23.94
N GLU A 97 11.86 1.61 -24.04
CA GLU A 97 10.91 2.24 -23.12
C GLU A 97 11.07 1.68 -21.69
N LEU A 98 11.21 0.37 -21.52
CA LEU A 98 11.51 -0.23 -20.22
C LEU A 98 12.81 0.33 -19.62
N GLU A 99 13.86 0.48 -20.43
CA GLU A 99 15.12 1.09 -19.98
C GLU A 99 14.90 2.55 -19.54
N ARG A 100 14.12 3.34 -20.29
CA ARG A 100 13.78 4.72 -19.92
C ARG A 100 13.00 4.79 -18.61
N VAL A 101 12.03 3.89 -18.42
CA VAL A 101 11.12 3.89 -17.26
C VAL A 101 11.77 3.28 -16.02
N MET A 102 12.55 2.21 -16.15
CA MET A 102 12.99 1.37 -15.02
C MET A 102 14.47 1.51 -14.67
N ALA A 103 15.33 1.94 -15.61
CA ALA A 103 16.77 1.85 -15.41
C ALA A 103 17.24 2.70 -14.22
N ASN A 104 17.94 2.07 -13.27
CA ASN A 104 18.48 2.72 -12.07
C ASN A 104 17.38 3.47 -11.27
N ARG A 105 16.16 2.92 -11.22
CA ARG A 105 15.03 3.51 -10.46
C ARG A 105 14.84 2.89 -9.10
N THR A 106 14.39 3.71 -8.16
CA THR A 106 14.04 3.30 -6.81
C THR A 106 12.60 3.62 -6.46
N VAL A 107 11.85 2.58 -6.10
CA VAL A 107 10.47 2.69 -5.61
C VAL A 107 10.45 2.41 -4.11
N LEU A 108 9.85 3.32 -3.35
CA LEU A 108 9.64 3.18 -1.91
C LEU A 108 8.14 3.03 -1.61
N LEU A 109 7.73 1.89 -1.06
CA LEU A 109 6.38 1.71 -0.54
C LEU A 109 6.34 2.08 0.94
N VAL A 110 5.62 3.13 1.31
CA VAL A 110 5.42 3.56 2.70
C VAL A 110 4.04 3.12 3.15
N GLY A 111 4.00 2.12 4.02
CA GLY A 111 2.72 1.51 4.40
C GLY A 111 2.84 0.44 5.46
N ASP A 112 2.11 -0.65 5.27
CA ASP A 112 1.91 -1.69 6.28
C ASP A 112 2.24 -3.10 5.74
N ALA A 113 1.68 -4.13 6.37
CA ALA A 113 1.91 -5.52 5.99
C ALA A 113 1.47 -5.82 4.54
N VAL A 114 0.52 -5.06 3.98
CA VAL A 114 0.11 -5.20 2.58
C VAL A 114 1.25 -4.79 1.65
N ASP A 115 1.92 -3.67 1.91
CA ASP A 115 3.06 -3.21 1.09
C ASP A 115 4.25 -4.15 1.20
N ARG A 116 4.49 -4.70 2.41
CA ARG A 116 5.46 -5.80 2.59
C ARG A 116 5.18 -6.96 1.64
N SER A 117 3.92 -7.41 1.63
CA SER A 117 3.48 -8.51 0.79
C SER A 117 3.59 -8.17 -0.70
N MET A 118 3.37 -6.91 -1.09
CA MET A 118 3.55 -6.46 -2.47
C MET A 118 5.01 -6.57 -2.91
N VAL A 119 5.97 -6.12 -2.10
CA VAL A 119 7.41 -6.27 -2.42
C VAL A 119 7.79 -7.74 -2.57
N GLN A 120 7.33 -8.60 -1.66
CA GLN A 120 7.56 -10.04 -1.72
C GLN A 120 6.96 -10.65 -3.00
N SER A 121 5.74 -10.25 -3.35
CA SER A 121 5.06 -10.72 -4.55
C SER A 121 5.80 -10.31 -5.81
N LEU A 122 6.30 -9.06 -5.90
CA LEU A 122 7.11 -8.61 -7.03
C LEU A 122 8.34 -9.49 -7.21
N CYS A 123 9.05 -9.74 -6.11
CA CYS A 123 10.25 -10.57 -6.13
C CYS A 123 9.97 -11.97 -6.64
N VAL A 124 8.90 -12.61 -6.14
CA VAL A 124 8.47 -13.92 -6.63
C VAL A 124 8.13 -13.88 -8.13
N MET A 125 7.46 -12.83 -8.61
CA MET A 125 7.15 -12.67 -10.04
C MET A 125 8.41 -12.49 -10.90
N LEU A 126 9.41 -11.76 -10.40
CA LEU A 126 10.68 -11.53 -11.09
C LEU A 126 11.67 -12.69 -10.96
N GLY A 127 11.34 -13.76 -10.23
CA GLY A 127 12.27 -14.85 -9.91
C GLY A 127 13.41 -14.43 -9.00
N GLN A 128 13.18 -13.39 -8.17
CA GLN A 128 14.11 -12.84 -7.19
C GLN A 128 13.71 -13.23 -5.77
N GLN A 129 14.63 -13.07 -4.82
CA GLN A 129 14.37 -13.27 -3.40
C GLN A 129 14.13 -11.93 -2.70
N SER A 130 13.04 -11.85 -1.93
CA SER A 130 12.82 -10.72 -1.03
C SER A 130 13.79 -10.78 0.14
N VAL A 131 14.41 -9.65 0.48
CA VAL A 131 15.37 -9.54 1.59
C VAL A 131 14.81 -8.61 2.65
N SER A 132 14.77 -9.07 3.89
CA SER A 132 14.35 -8.26 5.04
C SER A 132 15.53 -7.47 5.61
N VAL A 133 15.31 -6.18 5.86
CA VAL A 133 16.25 -5.26 6.51
C VAL A 133 15.94 -5.23 8.00
N ASN A 134 16.62 -6.09 8.76
CA ASN A 134 16.58 -6.10 10.23
C ASN A 134 17.78 -5.33 10.82
N ALA A 135 17.91 -5.31 12.14
CA ALA A 135 18.97 -4.57 12.84
C ALA A 135 20.40 -5.06 12.52
N GLN A 136 20.55 -6.29 11.99
CA GLN A 136 21.83 -6.86 11.58
C GLN A 136 22.16 -6.56 10.11
N HIS A 137 21.17 -6.18 9.31
CA HIS A 137 21.38 -5.75 7.94
C HIS A 137 22.12 -4.41 7.92
N PRO A 138 23.09 -4.17 7.00
CA PRO A 138 23.82 -2.90 6.93
C PRO A 138 22.92 -1.66 6.90
N TRP A 139 21.85 -1.71 6.11
CA TRP A 139 20.86 -0.63 6.01
C TRP A 139 19.88 -0.54 7.19
N GLY A 140 19.86 -1.51 8.10
CA GLY A 140 18.93 -1.57 9.24
C GLY A 140 19.48 -0.97 10.54
N TYR A 141 20.66 -0.35 10.51
CA TYR A 141 21.33 0.18 11.70
C TYR A 141 20.48 1.17 12.50
N ALA A 142 19.53 1.86 11.85
CA ALA A 142 18.64 2.84 12.47
C ALA A 142 17.77 2.24 13.58
N LEU A 143 17.43 0.94 13.48
CA LEU A 143 16.75 0.22 14.55
C LEU A 143 17.59 0.24 15.84
N ASN A 144 18.92 0.21 15.72
CA ASN A 144 19.85 0.35 16.84
C ASN A 144 20.10 1.81 17.25
N GLN A 145 19.26 2.76 16.85
CA GLN A 145 19.43 4.18 17.18
C GLN A 145 18.14 4.85 17.62
N VAL A 146 17.04 4.10 17.76
CA VAL A 146 15.78 4.66 18.24
C VAL A 146 15.98 5.25 19.65
N PRO A 147 15.59 6.53 19.87
CA PRO A 147 15.74 7.18 21.16
C PRO A 147 15.01 6.43 22.28
N ALA A 148 15.61 6.40 23.47
CA ALA A 148 15.03 5.70 24.61
C ALA A 148 13.64 6.26 25.02
N SER A 149 13.39 7.54 24.76
CA SER A 149 12.10 8.22 24.98
C SER A 149 10.93 7.63 24.18
N GLU A 150 11.21 6.88 23.11
CA GLU A 150 10.18 6.26 22.26
C GLU A 150 9.68 4.92 22.84
N PHE A 151 10.32 4.40 23.90
CA PHE A 151 9.98 3.12 24.55
C PHE A 151 9.10 3.32 25.80
N ASP A 152 8.34 2.29 26.20
CA ASP A 152 7.28 2.33 27.25
C ASP A 152 7.74 2.82 28.63
N ASN A 153 9.03 2.66 28.93
CA ASN A 153 9.64 3.00 30.21
C ASN A 153 10.83 3.96 30.07
N GLY A 154 11.01 4.57 28.90
CA GLY A 154 12.19 5.37 28.62
C GLY A 154 13.49 4.55 28.57
N VAL A 155 13.40 3.21 28.55
CA VAL A 155 14.55 2.30 28.45
C VAL A 155 14.55 1.69 27.07
N ARG A 156 15.66 1.90 26.36
CA ARG A 156 15.85 1.33 25.04
C ARG A 156 15.85 -0.20 25.10
N GLN A 157 15.08 -0.80 24.20
CA GLN A 157 15.02 -2.25 24.04
C GLN A 157 15.78 -2.65 22.77
N GLU A 158 16.41 -3.83 22.82
CA GLU A 158 17.03 -4.43 21.65
C GLU A 158 15.99 -4.65 20.54
N PRO A 159 16.33 -4.41 19.26
CA PRO A 159 15.37 -4.58 18.17
C PRO A 159 14.83 -6.01 18.01
N GLY A 160 15.58 -7.02 18.43
CA GLY A 160 15.20 -8.42 18.24
C GLY A 160 14.92 -8.72 16.77
N ASP A 161 13.73 -9.25 16.49
CA ASP A 161 13.25 -9.59 15.14
C ASP A 161 12.60 -8.41 14.41
N ALA A 162 12.76 -7.16 14.88
CA ALA A 162 12.20 -5.98 14.22
C ALA A 162 12.72 -5.84 12.79
N ILE A 163 11.79 -5.63 11.86
CA ILE A 163 12.06 -5.44 10.45
C ILE A 163 11.75 -4.00 10.09
N LEU A 164 12.73 -3.31 9.52
CA LEU A 164 12.62 -1.92 9.07
C LEU A 164 11.95 -1.82 7.69
N ALA A 165 12.35 -2.72 6.80
CA ALA A 165 11.98 -2.74 5.39
C ALA A 165 12.11 -4.16 4.84
N ASP A 166 11.42 -4.45 3.75
CA ASP A 166 11.79 -5.52 2.83
C ASP A 166 12.18 -4.89 1.50
N TYR A 167 13.06 -5.52 0.73
CA TYR A 167 13.37 -5.06 -0.61
C TYR A 167 13.43 -6.19 -1.62
N CYS A 168 13.19 -5.79 -2.86
CA CYS A 168 13.36 -6.57 -4.06
C CYS A 168 14.31 -5.84 -5.00
N TYR A 169 15.32 -6.53 -5.49
CA TYR A 169 16.29 -5.97 -6.43
C TYR A 169 16.30 -6.78 -7.72
N GLU A 170 16.11 -6.09 -8.85
CA GLU A 170 16.18 -6.66 -10.19
C GLU A 170 17.41 -6.09 -10.92
N PRO A 171 18.42 -6.93 -11.22
CA PRO A 171 19.70 -6.46 -11.74
C PRO A 171 19.71 -6.11 -13.22
N THR A 172 18.77 -6.60 -14.04
CA THR A 172 18.72 -6.33 -15.49
C THR A 172 18.51 -4.84 -15.78
N PHE A 173 17.68 -4.18 -14.96
CA PHE A 173 17.41 -2.74 -15.06
C PHE A 173 17.96 -1.95 -13.87
N ASP A 174 18.66 -2.58 -12.92
CA ASP A 174 19.05 -1.92 -11.66
C ASP A 174 17.83 -1.28 -10.95
N LEU A 175 16.70 -1.99 -11.01
CA LEU A 175 15.44 -1.57 -10.39
C LEU A 175 15.45 -2.03 -8.92
N PHE A 176 15.29 -1.08 -8.01
CA PHE A 176 15.26 -1.33 -6.58
C PHE A 176 13.90 -0.95 -6.01
N VAL A 177 13.21 -1.91 -5.40
CA VAL A 177 11.90 -1.70 -4.81
C VAL A 177 11.98 -2.05 -3.34
N THR A 178 11.55 -1.17 -2.44
CA THR A 178 11.58 -1.42 -1.01
C THR A 178 10.35 -0.91 -0.30
N SER A 179 10.01 -1.50 0.84
CA SER A 179 8.96 -1.06 1.74
C SER A 179 9.51 -0.35 2.98
N PHE A 180 8.70 0.48 3.62
CA PHE A 180 8.95 1.07 4.93
C PHE A 180 7.67 1.03 5.75
N TYR A 181 7.75 0.46 6.96
CA TYR A 181 6.57 0.13 7.76
C TYR A 181 6.17 1.21 8.75
N HIS A 182 4.87 1.49 8.86
CA HIS A 182 4.27 2.29 9.93
C HIS A 182 2.97 1.67 10.47
N TYR A 183 2.44 2.26 11.54
CA TYR A 183 1.30 1.75 12.31
C TYR A 183 0.04 2.59 12.08
N GLY A 184 -0.20 2.99 10.82
CA GLY A 184 -1.32 3.84 10.45
C GLY A 184 -1.19 5.28 10.96
N ILE A 185 -2.33 5.88 11.32
CA ILE A 185 -2.45 7.26 11.82
C ILE A 185 -2.17 7.42 13.32
N ASP A 186 -1.75 6.35 14.00
CA ASP A 186 -1.54 6.27 15.45
C ASP A 186 -0.60 7.40 15.97
N THR A 187 -1.11 8.20 16.89
CA THR A 187 -0.34 9.22 17.62
C THR A 187 -0.07 8.85 19.08
N ASP A 188 -0.80 7.87 19.60
CA ASP A 188 -0.89 7.61 21.04
C ASP A 188 -0.18 6.30 21.40
N SER A 189 0.48 5.68 20.42
CA SER A 189 1.17 4.40 20.58
C SER A 189 0.24 3.28 21.04
N VAL A 190 -1.00 3.25 20.51
CA VAL A 190 -2.00 2.24 20.88
C VAL A 190 -1.50 0.82 20.57
N TRP A 191 -0.63 0.70 19.58
CA TRP A 191 -0.05 -0.58 19.14
C TRP A 191 1.17 -1.03 19.92
N ARG A 192 1.62 -0.28 20.94
CA ARG A 192 2.88 -0.53 21.68
C ARG A 192 2.98 -1.93 22.30
N LYS A 193 1.85 -2.57 22.59
CA LYS A 193 1.77 -3.91 23.19
C LYS A 193 1.75 -5.05 22.16
N GLN A 194 1.67 -4.75 20.87
CA GLN A 194 1.75 -5.76 19.82
C GLN A 194 3.16 -6.31 19.72
N ALA A 195 3.34 -7.62 19.53
CA ALA A 195 4.69 -8.19 19.51
C ALA A 195 5.50 -7.79 18.26
N SER A 196 4.82 -7.49 17.15
CA SER A 196 5.43 -6.91 15.96
C SER A 196 5.69 -5.41 16.05
N PHE A 197 5.33 -4.76 17.17
CA PHE A 197 5.58 -3.34 17.37
C PHE A 197 7.05 -3.10 17.68
N TYR A 198 7.64 -2.15 16.95
CA TYR A 198 8.92 -1.56 17.30
C TYR A 198 8.80 -0.04 17.16
N PRO A 199 9.15 0.75 18.18
CA PRO A 199 8.96 2.20 18.16
C PRO A 199 9.82 2.89 17.08
N PRO A 200 9.51 4.15 16.70
CA PRO A 200 8.39 4.99 17.19
C PRO A 200 7.01 4.52 16.72
N ALA A 201 5.94 4.91 17.42
CA ALA A 201 4.57 4.71 16.91
C ALA A 201 4.17 5.80 15.92
N GLN A 202 4.36 7.07 16.34
CA GLN A 202 4.02 8.24 15.54
C GLN A 202 4.79 8.25 14.22
N PHE A 203 4.06 8.39 13.10
CA PHE A 203 4.61 8.35 11.76
C PHE A 203 5.75 9.34 11.53
N GLU A 204 5.62 10.60 11.96
CA GLU A 204 6.65 11.63 11.74
C GLU A 204 7.95 11.30 12.48
N SER A 205 7.84 10.75 13.70
CA SER A 205 8.99 10.26 14.45
C SER A 205 9.61 9.03 13.78
N ARG A 206 8.81 8.09 13.26
CA ARG A 206 9.31 6.95 12.47
C ARG A 206 10.07 7.41 11.23
N VAL A 207 9.53 8.36 10.48
CA VAL A 207 10.19 8.90 9.28
C VAL A 207 11.55 9.47 9.65
N ARG A 208 11.61 10.33 10.67
CA ARG A 208 12.85 10.97 11.11
C ARG A 208 13.87 10.00 11.69
N SER A 209 13.45 9.06 12.54
CA SER A 209 14.36 8.17 13.27
C SER A 209 14.73 6.90 12.51
N LEU A 210 13.92 6.48 11.53
CA LEU A 210 14.11 5.21 10.83
C LEU A 210 14.22 5.39 9.31
N LEU A 211 13.26 6.06 8.65
CA LEU A 211 13.26 6.18 7.19
C LEU A 211 14.43 7.03 6.68
N VAL A 212 14.69 8.18 7.31
CA VAL A 212 15.78 9.09 6.90
C VAL A 212 17.15 8.39 6.98
N PRO A 213 17.54 7.76 8.11
CA PRO A 213 18.74 6.93 8.17
C PRO A 213 18.76 5.78 7.14
N TYR A 214 17.61 5.13 6.89
CA TYR A 214 17.52 4.07 5.90
C TYR A 214 17.84 4.55 4.49
N ILE A 215 17.21 5.64 4.04
CA ILE A 215 17.48 6.25 2.73
C ILE A 215 18.94 6.70 2.63
N ALA A 216 19.53 7.24 3.72
CA ALA A 216 20.94 7.60 3.75
C ALA A 216 21.86 6.37 3.60
N ALA A 217 21.50 5.23 4.19
CA ALA A 217 22.24 3.98 4.07
C ALA A 217 22.19 3.43 2.64
N LEU A 218 21.03 3.49 1.97
CA LEU A 218 20.87 3.09 0.57
C LEU A 218 21.79 3.87 -0.38
N LYS A 219 22.11 5.12 -0.06
CA LYS A 219 22.97 6.00 -0.87
C LYS A 219 24.47 5.79 -0.66
N THR A 220 24.87 5.29 0.51
CA THR A 220 26.27 5.36 0.97
C THR A 220 26.91 4.01 1.23
N GLN A 221 26.13 3.01 1.64
CA GLN A 221 26.67 1.70 1.96
C GLN A 221 26.70 0.81 0.71
N SER A 222 27.90 0.44 0.29
CA SER A 222 28.13 -0.49 -0.81
C SER A 222 28.92 -1.71 -0.33
N SER A 223 28.50 -2.89 -0.76
CA SER A 223 29.20 -4.16 -0.58
C SER A 223 28.89 -5.04 -1.80
N PRO A 224 29.77 -5.98 -2.20
CA PRO A 224 29.43 -6.95 -3.26
C PRO A 224 28.17 -7.77 -2.99
N ALA A 225 27.75 -7.89 -1.72
CA ALA A 225 26.53 -8.57 -1.31
C ALA A 225 25.27 -7.67 -1.32
N LEU A 226 25.43 -6.37 -1.58
CA LEU A 226 24.34 -5.40 -1.63
C LEU A 226 24.13 -4.92 -3.07
N PRO A 227 22.89 -4.52 -3.42
CA PRO A 227 22.62 -3.73 -4.61
C PRO A 227 23.50 -2.48 -4.71
N LEU A 228 23.59 -1.94 -5.93
CA LEU A 228 24.31 -0.68 -6.17
C LEU A 228 23.72 0.45 -5.32
N ALA A 229 24.59 1.39 -4.91
CA ALA A 229 24.19 2.54 -4.15
C ALA A 229 23.15 3.38 -4.91
N ARG A 230 22.07 3.76 -4.24
CA ARG A 230 20.94 4.46 -4.86
C ARG A 230 21.21 5.95 -4.95
N LYS A 231 20.73 6.62 -6.00
CA LYS A 231 20.81 8.10 -6.12
C LYS A 231 19.78 8.80 -5.24
N GLY A 232 18.60 8.19 -5.10
CA GLY A 232 17.45 8.76 -4.41
C GLY A 232 16.27 7.82 -4.50
N ILE A 233 15.10 8.34 -4.14
CA ILE A 233 13.81 7.70 -4.38
C ILE A 233 13.22 8.37 -5.62
N ASP A 234 12.71 7.60 -6.58
CA ASP A 234 12.07 8.14 -7.79
C ASP A 234 10.54 8.23 -7.58
N VAL A 235 9.95 7.20 -6.99
CA VAL A 235 8.53 7.15 -6.62
C VAL A 235 8.40 6.67 -5.18
N ALA A 236 7.63 7.40 -4.38
CA ALA A 236 7.19 6.98 -3.05
C ALA A 236 5.68 6.70 -3.08
N VAL A 237 5.29 5.45 -2.88
CA VAL A 237 3.88 5.04 -2.79
C VAL A 237 3.46 4.99 -1.33
N PHE A 238 2.59 5.90 -0.92
CA PHE A 238 2.08 6.01 0.44
C PHE A 238 0.74 5.29 0.61
N SER A 239 0.50 4.73 1.80
CA SER A 239 -0.80 4.20 2.21
C SER A 239 -1.00 4.26 3.71
N SER A 240 -2.24 4.35 4.18
CA SER A 240 -2.59 4.19 5.60
C SER A 240 -4.03 3.72 5.70
N SER A 241 -4.23 2.43 6.00
CA SER A 241 -5.59 1.89 6.17
C SER A 241 -5.67 0.65 7.03
N PHE A 242 -4.71 -0.29 6.94
CA PHE A 242 -4.85 -1.59 7.60
C PHE A 242 -4.86 -1.46 9.13
N TRP A 243 -3.86 -0.78 9.69
CA TRP A 243 -3.79 -0.49 11.12
C TRP A 243 -4.91 0.44 11.58
N ASP A 244 -5.35 1.38 10.74
CA ASP A 244 -6.43 2.32 11.07
C ASP A 244 -7.77 1.58 11.24
N LEU A 245 -8.09 0.70 10.29
CA LEU A 245 -9.28 -0.14 10.33
C LEU A 245 -9.21 -1.16 11.47
N ALA A 246 -8.03 -1.70 11.77
CA ALA A 246 -7.82 -2.58 12.92
C ALA A 246 -8.11 -1.86 14.25
N LEU A 247 -7.63 -0.61 14.41
CA LEU A 247 -7.88 0.19 15.60
C LEU A 247 -9.38 0.40 15.81
N TRP A 248 -10.08 0.84 14.77
CA TRP A 248 -11.50 1.12 14.87
C TRP A 248 -12.33 -0.16 15.05
N ALA A 249 -11.93 -1.28 14.45
CA ALA A 249 -12.57 -2.57 14.69
C ALA A 249 -12.44 -3.03 16.14
N GLU A 250 -11.28 -2.82 16.77
CA GLU A 250 -11.07 -3.07 18.21
C GLU A 250 -11.90 -2.14 19.10
N ASP A 251 -11.94 -0.84 18.81
CA ASP A 251 -12.75 0.13 19.55
C ASP A 251 -14.25 -0.20 19.49
N ASP A 252 -14.72 -0.57 18.31
CA ASP A 252 -16.13 -0.93 18.07
C ASP A 252 -16.48 -2.25 18.73
N ALA A 253 -15.58 -3.25 18.65
CA ALA A 253 -15.72 -4.52 19.35
C ALA A 253 -15.90 -4.33 20.85
N ARG A 254 -15.07 -3.46 21.47
CA ARG A 254 -15.18 -3.12 22.90
C ARG A 254 -16.47 -2.38 23.24
N SER A 255 -16.99 -1.61 22.29
CA SER A 255 -18.20 -0.80 22.46
C SER A 255 -19.49 -1.51 22.01
N GLY A 256 -19.42 -2.76 21.55
CA GLY A 256 -20.56 -3.51 21.02
C GLY A 256 -21.12 -2.98 19.70
N VAL A 257 -20.35 -2.17 18.96
CA VAL A 257 -20.73 -1.59 17.68
C VAL A 257 -20.36 -2.56 16.55
N SER A 258 -21.27 -2.75 15.59
CA SER A 258 -20.98 -3.62 14.44
C SER A 258 -19.99 -2.96 13.49
N VAL A 259 -18.97 -3.71 13.06
CA VAL A 259 -18.05 -3.28 11.99
C VAL A 259 -18.72 -3.10 10.61
N LYS A 260 -19.98 -3.53 10.49
CA LYS A 260 -20.82 -3.25 9.31
C LYS A 260 -21.44 -1.86 9.34
N ALA A 261 -21.59 -1.27 10.54
CA ALA A 261 -21.82 0.16 10.63
C ALA A 261 -20.54 0.83 10.12
N GLY A 262 -20.68 1.68 9.11
CA GLY A 262 -19.54 2.39 8.52
C GLY A 262 -18.76 3.21 9.55
N LEU A 263 -17.69 3.83 9.10
CA LEU A 263 -16.96 4.84 9.86
C LEU A 263 -17.83 6.09 10.01
N ASP A 264 -17.81 6.69 11.19
CA ASP A 264 -18.40 8.00 11.43
C ASP A 264 -17.54 9.12 10.83
N ASP A 265 -18.14 10.31 10.69
CA ASP A 265 -17.48 11.47 10.09
C ASP A 265 -16.23 11.89 10.89
N GLN A 266 -16.26 11.76 12.22
CA GLN A 266 -15.14 12.12 13.08
C GLN A 266 -13.89 11.27 12.79
N ARG A 267 -14.06 9.96 12.57
CA ARG A 267 -12.97 9.04 12.19
C ARG A 267 -12.41 9.39 10.83
N ILE A 268 -13.28 9.67 9.85
CA ILE A 268 -12.87 10.07 8.51
C ILE A 268 -12.09 11.40 8.55
N ASP A 269 -12.60 12.42 9.25
CA ASP A 269 -11.96 13.73 9.33
C ASP A 269 -10.64 13.69 10.10
N THR A 270 -10.57 12.89 11.17
CA THR A 270 -9.32 12.64 11.90
C THR A 270 -8.30 11.96 10.99
N TRP A 271 -8.73 10.95 10.24
CA TRP A 271 -7.86 10.25 9.29
C TRP A 271 -7.35 11.19 8.21
N ARG A 272 -8.23 11.95 7.53
CA ARG A 272 -7.84 12.96 6.53
C ARG A 272 -6.82 13.97 7.07
N SER A 273 -7.08 14.50 8.27
CA SER A 273 -6.18 15.45 8.94
C SER A 273 -4.81 14.83 9.25
N ARG A 274 -4.76 13.54 9.62
CA ARG A 274 -3.49 12.84 9.85
C ARG A 274 -2.75 12.54 8.55
N ILE A 275 -3.45 12.24 7.46
CA ILE A 275 -2.80 12.04 6.16
C ILE A 275 -2.05 13.29 5.70
N VAL A 276 -2.62 14.48 5.91
CA VAL A 276 -1.93 15.75 5.61
C VAL A 276 -0.58 15.82 6.33
N ASP A 277 -0.54 15.52 7.63
CA ASP A 277 0.70 15.53 8.40
C ASP A 277 1.68 14.45 7.90
N MET A 278 1.21 13.23 7.65
CA MET A 278 2.03 12.09 7.25
C MET A 278 2.65 12.28 5.86
N ILE A 279 1.84 12.63 4.85
CA ILE A 279 2.36 12.86 3.50
C ILE A 279 3.30 14.08 3.50
N THR A 280 3.01 15.13 4.26
CA THR A 280 3.93 16.27 4.35
C THR A 280 5.26 15.89 4.99
N ALA A 281 5.23 15.09 6.06
CA ALA A 281 6.44 14.56 6.67
C ALA A 281 7.24 13.68 5.69
N LEU A 282 6.57 12.80 4.94
CA LEU A 282 7.21 11.97 3.93
C LEU A 282 7.84 12.81 2.81
N HIS A 283 7.07 13.73 2.23
CA HIS A 283 7.49 14.61 1.13
C HIS A 283 8.75 15.39 1.47
N SER A 284 8.84 15.89 2.71
CA SER A 284 10.03 16.62 3.17
C SER A 284 11.33 15.79 3.18
N GLN A 285 11.24 14.46 3.13
CA GLN A 285 12.38 13.55 3.24
C GLN A 285 12.73 12.79 1.95
N VAL A 286 11.77 12.59 1.05
CA VAL A 286 11.99 11.84 -0.21
C VAL A 286 12.52 12.71 -1.36
N GLY A 287 12.66 14.02 -1.16
CA GLY A 287 13.24 14.94 -2.15
C GLY A 287 12.29 15.16 -3.33
N ASP A 288 12.84 15.10 -4.55
CA ASP A 288 12.08 15.29 -5.80
C ASP A 288 11.27 14.05 -6.22
N ALA A 289 11.21 13.02 -5.37
CA ALA A 289 10.44 11.81 -5.65
C ALA A 289 8.97 12.15 -5.84
N ARG A 290 8.36 11.56 -6.87
CA ARG A 290 6.91 11.63 -7.03
C ARG A 290 6.25 10.86 -5.90
N ILE A 291 5.28 11.48 -5.23
CA ILE A 291 4.43 10.77 -4.28
C ILE A 291 3.18 10.27 -5.00
N ALA A 292 2.91 8.98 -4.88
CA ALA A 292 1.62 8.41 -5.22
C ALA A 292 0.96 7.90 -3.94
N TRP A 293 -0.36 7.96 -3.87
CA TRP A 293 -1.11 7.39 -2.76
C TRP A 293 -1.81 6.15 -3.28
N ARG A 294 -1.68 4.98 -2.64
CA ARG A 294 -2.52 3.82 -2.98
C ARG A 294 -3.77 3.74 -2.12
N SER A 295 -4.87 3.29 -2.71
CA SER A 295 -6.08 2.94 -1.97
C SER A 295 -5.91 1.61 -1.21
N ALA A 296 -6.83 1.36 -0.28
CA ALA A 296 -6.91 0.11 0.46
C ALA A 296 -7.57 -0.97 -0.42
N HIS A 297 -6.98 -2.16 -0.46
CA HIS A 297 -7.60 -3.29 -1.13
C HIS A 297 -8.81 -3.79 -0.34
N ILE A 298 -9.80 -4.28 -1.07
CA ILE A 298 -10.97 -4.94 -0.49
C ILE A 298 -10.66 -6.44 -0.47
N PRO A 299 -10.51 -7.07 0.71
CA PRO A 299 -10.21 -8.48 0.78
C PRO A 299 -11.41 -9.32 0.30
N ALA A 300 -11.13 -10.52 -0.17
CA ALA A 300 -12.18 -11.46 -0.54
C ALA A 300 -13.01 -11.89 0.69
N ALA A 301 -14.32 -12.07 0.49
CA ALA A 301 -15.28 -12.30 1.59
C ALA A 301 -15.03 -13.60 2.39
N ASN A 302 -14.30 -14.55 1.82
CA ASN A 302 -13.96 -15.84 2.41
C ASN A 302 -12.61 -15.86 3.13
N VAL A 303 -11.86 -14.75 3.11
CA VAL A 303 -10.51 -14.68 3.65
C VAL A 303 -10.56 -14.42 5.17
N PRO A 304 -9.82 -15.17 5.99
CA PRO A 304 -9.73 -14.90 7.42
C PRO A 304 -9.09 -13.52 7.67
N GLY A 305 -9.77 -12.71 8.46
CA GLY A 305 -9.38 -11.31 8.70
C GLY A 305 -10.08 -10.71 9.92
N THR A 306 -10.16 -11.49 10.99
CA THR A 306 -10.81 -11.06 12.23
C THR A 306 -9.84 -10.32 13.15
N THR A 307 -10.40 -9.54 14.06
CA THR A 307 -9.69 -8.88 15.16
C THR A 307 -8.77 -9.86 15.91
N ARG A 308 -9.29 -11.05 16.22
CA ARG A 308 -8.51 -12.15 16.82
C ARG A 308 -7.39 -12.65 15.93
N TRP A 309 -7.68 -12.91 14.64
CA TRP A 309 -6.64 -13.34 13.69
C TRP A 309 -5.51 -12.31 13.62
N PHE A 310 -5.79 -11.02 13.65
CA PHE A 310 -4.76 -9.98 13.62
C PHE A 310 -3.92 -9.97 14.89
N MET A 311 -4.56 -10.04 16.05
CA MET A 311 -3.83 -10.14 17.33
C MET A 311 -2.96 -11.41 17.39
N ASP A 312 -3.48 -12.54 16.94
CA ASP A 312 -2.77 -13.83 16.93
C ASP A 312 -1.65 -13.86 15.87
N SER A 313 -1.91 -13.39 14.65
CA SER A 313 -0.94 -13.36 13.53
C SER A 313 0.19 -12.36 13.77
N MET A 314 -0.07 -11.30 14.56
CA MET A 314 0.93 -10.33 15.01
C MET A 314 1.59 -10.72 16.34
N ARG A 315 1.39 -11.97 16.80
CA ARG A 315 1.98 -12.59 18.00
C ARG A 315 1.75 -11.81 19.30
N SER A 316 0.62 -11.12 19.41
CA SER A 316 0.32 -10.20 20.51
C SER A 316 0.44 -10.83 21.90
N LYS A 317 0.95 -10.07 22.88
CA LYS A 317 0.85 -10.38 24.32
C LYS A 317 -0.43 -9.81 24.96
N PHE A 318 -1.43 -9.44 24.16
CA PHE A 318 -2.72 -9.03 24.68
C PHE A 318 -3.40 -10.20 25.38
N ASP A 319 -3.98 -9.91 26.55
CA ASP A 319 -4.79 -10.87 27.30
C ASP A 319 -6.02 -11.24 26.47
N SER A 320 -6.04 -12.47 25.95
CA SER A 320 -7.05 -12.98 25.02
C SER A 320 -8.43 -13.17 25.65
N GLY A 321 -8.59 -12.88 26.95
CA GLY A 321 -9.84 -13.03 27.68
C GLY A 321 -10.97 -12.09 27.26
N ASN A 322 -10.69 -10.98 26.57
CA ASN A 322 -11.70 -9.96 26.21
C ASN A 322 -11.69 -9.51 24.74
N VAL A 323 -10.94 -10.16 23.84
CA VAL A 323 -10.99 -9.84 22.40
C VAL A 323 -12.29 -10.40 21.84
N ALA A 324 -13.17 -9.54 21.33
CA ALA A 324 -14.45 -9.99 20.76
C ALA A 324 -14.19 -11.00 19.63
N GLU A 325 -14.64 -12.24 19.82
CA GLU A 325 -14.47 -13.28 18.83
C GLU A 325 -15.23 -12.92 17.54
N GLY A 326 -14.54 -12.95 16.40
CA GLY A 326 -15.18 -13.02 15.08
C GLY A 326 -15.51 -11.70 14.37
N ASN A 327 -15.19 -10.53 14.92
CA ASN A 327 -15.38 -9.27 14.18
C ASN A 327 -14.35 -9.12 13.05
N PRO A 328 -14.76 -8.91 11.78
CA PRO A 328 -13.82 -8.64 10.70
C PRO A 328 -13.19 -7.25 10.86
N ILE A 329 -11.88 -7.15 10.63
CA ILE A 329 -11.13 -5.88 10.68
C ILE A 329 -11.42 -5.03 9.45
N LEU A 330 -11.49 -5.69 8.30
CA LEU A 330 -11.79 -5.07 7.03
C LEU A 330 -13.24 -5.36 6.66
N SER A 331 -14.08 -4.34 6.78
CA SER A 331 -15.45 -4.34 6.23
C SER A 331 -15.42 -3.62 4.88
N PRO A 332 -16.00 -4.18 3.79
CA PRO A 332 -16.02 -3.54 2.48
C PRO A 332 -16.57 -2.11 2.51
N VAL A 333 -17.58 -1.85 3.34
CA VAL A 333 -18.16 -0.50 3.53
C VAL A 333 -17.12 0.49 4.06
N ARG A 334 -16.33 0.09 5.07
CA ARG A 334 -15.31 0.96 5.67
C ARG A 334 -14.14 1.21 4.72
N VAL A 335 -13.73 0.17 3.99
CA VAL A 335 -12.69 0.29 2.95
C VAL A 335 -13.17 1.24 1.85
N ALA A 336 -14.42 1.11 1.39
CA ALA A 336 -15.01 2.02 0.41
C ALA A 336 -15.05 3.48 0.94
N GLN A 337 -15.44 3.69 2.20
CA GLN A 337 -15.42 5.04 2.81
C GLN A 337 -14.01 5.64 2.88
N LEU A 338 -12.98 4.86 3.26
CA LEU A 338 -11.60 5.34 3.23
C LEU A 338 -11.10 5.62 1.81
N ASN A 339 -11.45 4.79 0.84
CA ASN A 339 -11.06 4.99 -0.56
C ASN A 339 -11.75 6.22 -1.17
N ALA A 340 -13.03 6.45 -0.85
CA ALA A 340 -13.73 7.68 -1.21
C ALA A 340 -13.11 8.92 -0.52
N ALA A 341 -12.81 8.82 0.78
CA ALA A 341 -12.14 9.89 1.52
C ALA A 341 -10.75 10.21 0.93
N ARG A 342 -9.97 9.19 0.56
CA ARG A 342 -8.72 9.33 -0.18
C ARG A 342 -8.94 10.07 -1.50
N ARG A 343 -9.90 9.62 -2.32
CA ARG A 343 -10.16 10.18 -3.65
C ARG A 343 -10.52 11.66 -3.56
N SER A 344 -11.35 12.05 -2.58
CA SER A 344 -11.69 13.45 -2.33
C SER A 344 -10.51 14.34 -1.92
N MET A 345 -9.38 13.75 -1.52
CA MET A 345 -8.15 14.47 -1.18
C MET A 345 -7.11 14.53 -2.31
N LEU A 346 -7.31 13.81 -3.42
CA LEU A 346 -6.36 13.82 -4.54
C LEU A 346 -6.48 15.15 -5.31
N PRO A 347 -7.64 15.50 -5.90
CA PRO A 347 -7.99 16.87 -6.22
C PRO A 347 -8.94 17.44 -5.15
N LEU A 348 -8.45 18.32 -4.28
CA LEU A 348 -9.36 19.09 -3.42
C LEU A 348 -10.21 20.04 -4.26
N ALA A 349 -11.52 20.08 -4.00
CA ALA A 349 -12.39 21.06 -4.64
C ALA A 349 -12.01 22.49 -4.19
N ALA A 350 -12.34 23.49 -5.00
CA ALA A 350 -11.91 24.89 -4.79
C ALA A 350 -12.26 25.47 -3.41
N LYS A 351 -13.29 24.94 -2.74
CA LYS A 351 -13.75 25.36 -1.41
C LYS A 351 -13.24 24.49 -0.25
N ASP A 352 -12.63 23.35 -0.56
CA ASP A 352 -12.26 22.37 0.46
C ASP A 352 -10.88 22.69 1.02
N VAL A 353 -10.79 22.63 2.35
CA VAL A 353 -9.54 22.84 3.09
C VAL A 353 -9.43 21.76 4.15
N VAL A 354 -8.32 21.01 4.13
CA VAL A 354 -8.00 20.00 5.14
C VAL A 354 -6.76 20.46 5.89
N ARG A 355 -6.86 20.54 7.22
CA ARG A 355 -5.75 20.94 8.09
C ARG A 355 -5.11 19.72 8.75
N GLY A 356 -3.79 19.66 8.71
CA GLY A 356 -2.97 18.73 9.46
C GLY A 356 -3.28 18.78 10.96
N LYS A 357 -3.48 17.62 11.58
CA LYS A 357 -3.84 17.52 13.01
C LYS A 357 -2.74 18.09 13.90
N THR A 358 -1.47 17.82 13.57
CA THR A 358 -0.32 18.21 14.40
C THR A 358 0.56 19.27 13.75
N SER A 359 0.70 19.26 12.42
CA SER A 359 1.56 20.21 11.70
C SER A 359 0.94 21.59 11.54
N GLY A 360 -0.39 21.69 11.58
CA GLY A 360 -1.13 22.91 11.24
C GLY A 360 -1.09 23.28 9.75
N ILE A 361 -0.42 22.48 8.91
CA ILE A 361 -0.34 22.65 7.46
C ILE A 361 -1.74 22.51 6.87
N GLN A 362 -2.06 23.31 5.85
CA GLN A 362 -3.35 23.29 5.19
C GLN A 362 -3.18 22.86 3.75
N TRP A 363 -3.93 21.84 3.35
CA TRP A 363 -4.12 21.52 1.96
C TRP A 363 -5.41 22.18 1.48
N SER A 364 -5.33 22.76 0.29
CA SER A 364 -6.45 23.36 -0.44
C SER A 364 -6.22 23.15 -1.93
N ALA A 365 -7.22 23.42 -2.76
CA ALA A 365 -7.10 23.28 -4.22
C ALA A 365 -5.86 23.98 -4.83
N THR A 366 -5.40 25.09 -4.23
CA THR A 366 -4.26 25.87 -4.73
C THR A 366 -2.95 25.60 -3.99
N ALA A 367 -2.97 24.85 -2.89
CA ALA A 367 -1.82 24.69 -1.99
C ALA A 367 -1.61 23.24 -1.50
N GLN A 368 -2.12 22.25 -2.23
CA GLN A 368 -1.85 20.83 -1.99
C GLN A 368 -0.67 20.33 -2.83
N PRO A 369 0.10 19.32 -2.35
CA PRO A 369 1.09 18.65 -3.17
C PRO A 369 0.41 17.89 -4.33
N VAL A 370 1.12 17.75 -5.45
CA VAL A 370 0.68 16.85 -6.53
C VAL A 370 0.89 15.41 -6.07
N ILE A 371 -0.20 14.65 -5.99
CA ILE A 371 -0.19 13.25 -5.54
C ILE A 371 -0.74 12.37 -6.67
N GLY A 372 0.03 11.36 -7.07
CA GLY A 372 -0.39 10.35 -8.02
C GLY A 372 -1.48 9.43 -7.45
N ASP A 373 -2.42 9.01 -8.29
CA ASP A 373 -3.49 8.07 -7.93
C ASP A 373 -3.09 6.62 -8.24
N ILE A 374 -3.12 5.75 -7.23
CA ILE A 374 -3.08 4.29 -7.40
C ILE A 374 -4.38 3.71 -6.82
N PRO A 375 -5.45 3.54 -7.62
CA PRO A 375 -6.75 3.04 -7.18
C PRO A 375 -6.77 1.51 -7.07
N PHE A 376 -5.83 0.97 -6.30
CA PHE A 376 -5.61 -0.46 -6.13
C PHE A 376 -6.88 -1.24 -5.76
N GLY A 377 -7.55 -0.85 -4.68
CA GLY A 377 -8.74 -1.55 -4.21
C GLY A 377 -9.94 -1.46 -5.14
N GLU A 378 -10.05 -0.36 -5.89
CA GLU A 378 -11.13 -0.17 -6.86
C GLU A 378 -10.89 -0.98 -8.13
N VAL A 379 -9.65 -0.97 -8.64
CA VAL A 379 -9.25 -1.74 -9.84
C VAL A 379 -9.32 -3.24 -9.58
N THR A 380 -8.96 -3.70 -8.39
CA THR A 380 -8.97 -5.14 -8.06
C THR A 380 -10.24 -5.61 -7.35
N LEU A 381 -11.27 -4.77 -7.28
CA LEU A 381 -12.52 -5.12 -6.60
C LEU A 381 -13.13 -6.40 -7.18
N GLY A 382 -13.50 -7.32 -6.29
CA GLY A 382 -14.15 -8.57 -6.66
C GLY A 382 -13.21 -9.59 -7.32
N GLN A 383 -11.93 -9.27 -7.49
CA GLN A 383 -10.92 -10.27 -7.78
C GLN A 383 -10.55 -10.95 -6.46
N ASP A 384 -10.40 -12.28 -6.43
CA ASP A 384 -10.12 -13.02 -5.19
C ASP A 384 -9.09 -14.14 -5.34
N ALA A 385 -8.54 -14.34 -6.53
CA ALA A 385 -7.71 -15.49 -6.83
C ALA A 385 -6.44 -15.52 -5.96
N GLY A 386 -6.37 -16.48 -5.04
CA GLY A 386 -5.18 -16.81 -4.27
C GLY A 386 -4.85 -15.87 -3.10
N GLN A 387 -5.78 -15.04 -2.63
CA GLN A 387 -5.58 -14.31 -1.37
C GLN A 387 -5.59 -15.30 -0.19
N THR A 388 -4.58 -15.20 0.67
CA THR A 388 -4.42 -16.11 1.83
C THR A 388 -4.91 -15.49 3.13
N ASP A 389 -4.68 -14.20 3.30
CA ASP A 389 -5.22 -13.38 4.39
C ASP A 389 -5.38 -11.92 3.95
N VAL A 390 -5.97 -11.12 4.82
CA VAL A 390 -6.25 -9.70 4.60
C VAL A 390 -5.01 -8.80 4.50
N ALA A 391 -3.82 -9.29 4.85
CA ALA A 391 -2.56 -8.57 4.70
C ALA A 391 -1.77 -9.03 3.45
N ARG A 392 -2.15 -10.15 2.84
CA ARG A 392 -1.42 -10.77 1.72
C ARG A 392 -2.34 -11.00 0.52
N PRO A 393 -2.60 -9.95 -0.30
CA PRO A 393 -3.32 -10.11 -1.56
C PRO A 393 -2.61 -11.11 -2.48
N GLY A 394 -3.38 -11.82 -3.29
CA GLY A 394 -2.86 -12.84 -4.19
C GLY A 394 -1.89 -12.28 -5.24
N VAL A 395 -0.95 -13.09 -5.70
CA VAL A 395 0.02 -12.65 -6.73
C VAL A 395 -0.70 -12.25 -8.03
N VAL A 396 -1.74 -13.00 -8.40
CA VAL A 396 -2.51 -12.78 -9.63
C VAL A 396 -4.01 -12.85 -9.30
N PRO A 397 -4.83 -11.86 -9.70
CA PRO A 397 -4.46 -10.67 -10.47
C PRO A 397 -3.96 -9.48 -9.62
N HIS A 398 -4.08 -9.52 -8.29
CA HIS A 398 -3.88 -8.33 -7.44
C HIS A 398 -2.49 -7.72 -7.50
N ALA A 399 -1.46 -8.47 -7.07
CA ALA A 399 -0.09 -7.92 -7.05
C ALA A 399 0.37 -7.57 -8.47
N TYR A 400 -0.05 -8.35 -9.47
CA TYR A 400 0.22 -8.07 -10.88
C TYR A 400 -0.29 -6.68 -11.30
N LEU A 401 -1.58 -6.41 -11.12
CA LEU A 401 -2.18 -5.12 -11.47
C LEU A 401 -1.61 -3.98 -10.62
N TYR A 402 -1.38 -4.23 -9.32
CA TYR A 402 -0.75 -3.26 -8.43
C TYR A 402 0.60 -2.78 -8.95
N TRP A 403 1.48 -3.71 -9.32
CA TRP A 403 2.82 -3.35 -9.80
C TRP A 403 2.79 -2.66 -11.16
N ASP A 404 1.83 -3.02 -12.02
CA ASP A 404 1.61 -2.31 -13.27
C ASP A 404 1.22 -0.83 -13.03
N MET A 405 0.32 -0.56 -12.07
CA MET A 405 -0.04 0.81 -11.64
C MET A 405 1.15 1.57 -11.02
N VAL A 406 1.95 0.91 -10.17
CA VAL A 406 3.13 1.53 -9.55
C VAL A 406 4.16 1.90 -10.62
N PHE A 407 4.38 1.03 -11.60
CA PHE A 407 5.32 1.29 -12.68
C PHE A 407 4.82 2.34 -13.67
N ALA A 408 3.50 2.52 -13.81
CA ALA A 408 2.96 3.66 -14.53
C ALA A 408 3.35 5.00 -13.87
N GLN A 409 3.46 5.05 -12.54
CA GLN A 409 3.94 6.25 -11.84
C GLN A 409 5.41 6.58 -12.09
N LEU A 410 6.24 5.61 -12.51
CA LEU A 410 7.62 5.86 -12.95
C LEU A 410 7.72 6.40 -14.38
N ARG A 411 6.66 6.22 -15.18
CA ARG A 411 6.61 6.60 -16.60
C ARG A 411 6.30 8.08 -16.78
N GLU A 412 5.46 8.62 -15.90
CA GLU A 412 5.08 10.05 -15.79
C GLU A 412 6.20 10.89 -15.17
#